data_AF-A0A520FLN7-F1
#
_entry.id   AF-A0A520FLN7-F1
#
_cell.length_a   1.000
_cell.length_b   1.000
_cell.length_c   1.000
_cell.angle_alpha   90.00
_cell.angle_beta   90.00
_cell.angle_gamma   90.00
#
_symmetry.space_group_name_H-M   'P 1'
#
loop_
_entity.id
_entity.type
_entity.pdbx_description
1 polymer ?
#
loop_
_entity_poly.entity_id
_entity_poly.type
_entity_poly.pdbx_seq_one_letter_code
_entity_poly.pdbx_strand_id
1 'polypeptide(L)' 'MPPSTQAATHVAGAMPVGPPVLAIHNIQIVYGGTIEAVRDVSLEVKAGQIVALLGSNGAGKSSVLKAVSAVLDAEDGEIE' A
#
# COMPACT_ATOMS: atom_id res chain seq x y z
N MET A 1 -6.69 -11.69 20.56
CA MET A 1 -5.51 -11.18 19.83
C MET A 1 -5.59 -11.77 18.42
N PRO A 2 -5.99 -11.02 17.38
CA PRO A 2 -6.05 -11.57 16.03
C PRO A 2 -4.63 -11.70 15.44
N PRO A 3 -4.41 -12.64 14.51
CA PRO A 3 -3.11 -12.86 13.88
C PRO A 3 -2.79 -11.72 12.89
N SER A 4 -1.56 -11.24 12.93
CA SER A 4 -0.96 -10.31 11.98
C SER A 4 -0.87 -10.94 10.59
N THR A 5 -1.75 -10.54 9.67
CA THR A 5 -1.63 -10.87 8.25
C THR A 5 -0.48 -10.07 7.65
N GLN A 6 0.70 -10.70 7.53
CA GLN A 6 1.79 -10.14 6.73
C GLN A 6 1.46 -10.33 5.25
N ALA A 7 1.27 -9.21 4.52
CA ALA A 7 1.23 -9.21 3.08
C ALA A 7 2.64 -9.48 2.55
N ALA A 8 2.84 -10.63 1.89
CA ALA A 8 4.11 -11.00 1.29
C ALA A 8 4.38 -10.17 0.03
N THR A 9 5.32 -9.24 0.10
CA THR A 9 5.80 -8.50 -1.08
C THR A 9 6.76 -9.38 -1.87
N HIS A 10 6.33 -9.88 -3.03
CA HIS A 10 7.21 -10.60 -3.95
C HIS A 10 7.95 -9.58 -4.83
N VAL A 11 9.25 -9.37 -4.57
CA VAL A 11 10.09 -8.48 -5.39
C VAL A 11 10.78 -9.31 -6.47
N ALA A 12 10.24 -9.29 -7.70
CA ALA A 12 10.87 -9.92 -8.84
C ALA A 12 11.90 -8.95 -9.48
N GLY A 13 13.19 -9.31 -9.39
CA GLY A 13 14.27 -8.74 -10.20
C GLY A 13 14.99 -7.53 -9.60
N ALA A 14 16.20 -7.75 -9.07
CA ALA A 14 17.09 -6.68 -8.64
C ALA A 14 17.78 -6.02 -9.86
N MET A 15 17.15 -4.99 -10.43
CA MET A 15 17.89 -3.93 -11.13
C MET A 15 18.38 -2.94 -10.05
N PRO A 16 19.54 -2.28 -10.21
CA PRO A 16 19.99 -1.30 -9.23
C PRO A 16 19.02 -0.12 -9.24
N VAL A 17 18.15 -0.09 -8.23
CA VAL A 17 17.03 0.84 -8.12
C VAL A 17 17.54 2.08 -7.37
N GLY A 18 17.28 3.27 -7.90
CA GLY A 18 17.69 4.53 -7.28
C GLY A 18 16.98 4.79 -5.93
N PRO A 19 17.04 6.02 -5.38
CA PRO A 19 16.37 6.33 -4.12
C PRO A 19 14.86 6.01 -4.17
N PRO A 20 14.20 5.77 -3.03
CA PRO A 20 12.75 5.62 -2.98
C PRO A 20 12.06 6.82 -3.62
N VAL A 21 11.06 6.55 -4.45
CA VAL A 21 10.20 7.55 -5.12
C VAL A 21 8.76 7.50 -4.63
N LEU A 22 8.42 6.47 -3.86
CA LEU A 22 7.17 6.34 -3.13
C LEU A 22 7.44 5.51 -1.88
N ALA A 23 7.01 6.01 -0.73
CA ALA A 23 6.96 5.29 0.52
C ALA A 23 5.55 5.40 1.12
N ILE A 24 5.03 4.26 1.57
CA ILE A 24 3.75 4.14 2.25
C ILE A 24 4.07 3.55 3.63
N HIS A 25 3.61 4.22 4.68
CA HIS A 25 3.87 3.83 6.06
C HIS A 25 2.57 3.61 6.82
N ASN A 26 2.27 2.33 7.09
CA ASN A 26 1.22 1.87 7.99
C ASN A 26 -0.16 2.47 7.70
N ILE A 27 -0.49 2.66 6.42
CA ILE A 27 -1.71 3.37 6.07
C ILE A 27 -2.95 2.56 6.41
N GLN A 28 -3.98 3.27 6.87
CA GLN A 28 -5.32 2.75 7.09
C GLN A 28 -6.33 3.52 6.23
N ILE A 29 -7.22 2.81 5.56
CA ILE A 29 -8.26 3.43 4.72
C ILE A 29 -9.62 2.89 5.13
N VAL A 30 -10.52 3.81 5.52
CA VAL A 30 -11.89 3.50 5.94
C VAL A 30 -12.90 4.24 5.07
N TYR A 31 -13.85 3.53 4.50
CA TYR A 31 -14.97 4.11 3.77
C TYR A 31 -16.19 4.30 4.67
N GLY A 32 -16.79 5.49 4.60
CA GLY A 32 -18.02 5.81 5.33
C GLY A 32 -17.88 5.62 6.84
N GLY A 33 -16.67 5.79 7.38
CA GLY A 33 -16.35 5.63 8.80
C GLY A 33 -16.55 4.21 9.38
N THR A 34 -16.87 3.21 8.55
CA THR A 34 -17.23 1.87 9.05
C THR A 34 -16.54 0.73 8.29
N ILE A 35 -16.27 0.91 7.00
CA ILE A 35 -15.73 -0.16 6.15
C ILE A 35 -14.23 0.03 6.01
N GLU A 36 -13.47 -0.72 6.78
CA GLU A 36 -12.01 -0.75 6.66
C GLU A 36 -11.59 -1.54 5.43
N ALA A 37 -11.08 -0.83 4.41
CA ALA A 37 -10.65 -1.41 3.15
C ALA A 37 -9.18 -1.84 3.16
N VAL A 38 -8.36 -1.12 3.93
CA VAL A 38 -6.92 -1.35 4.05
C VAL A 38 -6.54 -1.11 5.50
N ARG A 39 -5.75 -2.03 6.06
CA ARG A 39 -5.21 -1.95 7.41
C ARG A 39 -3.72 -2.21 7.37
N ASP A 40 -2.95 -1.31 7.96
CA ASP A 40 -1.52 -1.50 8.25
C ASP A 40 -0.71 -1.89 7.00
N VAL A 41 -0.87 -1.13 5.92
CA VAL A 41 -0.11 -1.36 4.69
C VAL A 41 1.11 -0.44 4.64
N SER A 42 2.29 -1.07 4.48
CA SER A 42 3.54 -0.38 4.19
C SER A 42 4.16 -0.90 2.91
N LEU A 43 4.63 -0.01 2.05
CA LEU A 43 5.22 -0.33 0.76
C LEU A 43 6.27 0.72 0.40
N GLU A 44 7.42 0.29 -0.11
CA GLU A 44 8.43 1.18 -0.68
C GLU A 44 8.61 0.84 -2.17
N VAL A 45 8.62 1.87 -3.02
CA VAL A 45 8.92 1.76 -4.45
C VAL A 45 10.12 2.62 -4.76
N LYS A 46 11.18 1.98 -5.26
CA LYS A 46 12.43 2.65 -5.62
C LYS A 46 12.44 3.15 -7.07
N ALA A 47 13.28 4.12 -7.37
CA ALA A 47 13.40 4.69 -8.72
C ALA A 47 13.81 3.62 -9.76
N GLY A 48 12.92 3.31 -10.69
CA GLY A 48 13.11 2.26 -11.71
C GLY A 48 12.52 0.90 -11.32
N GLN A 49 11.89 0.78 -10.15
CA GLN A 49 11.14 -0.42 -9.76
C GLN A 49 9.77 -0.44 -10.44
N ILE A 50 9.33 -1.64 -10.82
CA ILE A 50 7.93 -1.89 -11.18
C ILE A 50 7.34 -2.79 -10.09
N VAL A 51 6.27 -2.35 -9.45
CA VAL A 51 5.58 -3.08 -8.38
C VAL A 51 4.15 -3.37 -8.82
N ALA A 52 3.72 -4.61 -8.64
CA ALA A 52 2.35 -5.04 -8.88
C ALA A 52 1.64 -5.33 -7.56
N LEU A 53 0.47 -4.71 -7.35
CA LEU A 53 -0.43 -5.04 -6.25
C LEU A 53 -1.37 -6.17 -6.69
N LEU A 54 -1.29 -7.32 -6.03
CA LEU A 54 -2.07 -8.52 -6.34
C LEU A 54 -3.03 -8.87 -5.19
N GLY A 55 -4.18 -9.46 -5.53
CA GLY A 55 -5.19 -9.86 -4.55
C GLY A 55 -6.59 -9.97 -5.15
N SER A 56 -7.54 -10.54 -4.40
CA SER A 56 -8.94 -10.70 -4.80
C SER A 56 -9.69 -9.36 -4.95
N ASN A 57 -10.87 -9.39 -5.57
CA ASN A 57 -11.76 -8.23 -5.59
C ASN A 57 -12.16 -7.86 -4.15
N GLY A 58 -12.11 -6.56 -3.83
CA GLY A 58 -12.37 -6.07 -2.48
C GLY A 58 -11.16 -6.06 -1.54
N ALA A 59 -9.99 -6.59 -1.94
CA ALA A 59 -8.79 -6.61 -1.10
C ALA A 59 -8.09 -5.24 -0.91
N GLY A 60 -8.74 -4.12 -1.23
CA GLY A 60 -8.18 -2.78 -0.99
C GLY A 60 -7.17 -2.25 -2.01
N LYS A 61 -6.81 -3.01 -3.06
CA LYS A 61 -5.83 -2.58 -4.10
C LYS A 61 -6.13 -1.21 -4.71
N SER A 62 -7.36 -1.01 -5.19
CA SER A 62 -7.77 0.26 -5.77
C SER A 62 -7.83 1.38 -4.74
N SER A 63 -8.06 1.06 -3.47
CA SER A 63 -8.04 2.02 -2.38
C SER A 63 -6.62 2.52 -2.12
N VAL A 64 -5.63 1.61 -2.05
CA VAL A 64 -4.20 1.98 -1.96
C VAL A 64 -3.78 2.85 -3.13
N LEU A 65 -4.12 2.46 -4.37
CA LEU A 65 -3.78 3.26 -5.56
C LEU A 65 -4.42 4.65 -5.54
N LYS A 66 -5.67 4.77 -5.06
CA LYS A 66 -6.32 6.08 -4.89
C LYS A 66 -5.65 6.94 -3.83
N ALA A 67 -5.19 6.32 -2.74
CA ALA A 67 -4.47 7.03 -1.69
C ALA A 67 -3.12 7.56 -2.16
N VAL A 68 -2.35 6.72 -2.87
CA VAL A 68 -1.09 7.13 -3.51
C VAL A 68 -1.30 8.28 -4.50
N SER A 69 -2.43 8.28 -5.23
CA SER A 69 -2.76 9.37 -6.15
C SER A 69 -3.37 10.61 -5.47
N ALA A 70 -3.40 10.68 -4.14
CA ALA A 70 -4.05 11.75 -3.36
C ALA A 70 -5.54 11.98 -3.71
N VAL A 71 -6.22 10.95 -4.20
CA VAL A 71 -7.68 10.97 -4.51
C VAL A 71 -8.49 10.54 -3.29
N LEU A 72 -7.86 9.85 -2.36
CA LEU A 72 -8.48 9.34 -1.14
C LEU A 72 -7.51 9.53 0.01
N ASP A 73 -7.94 10.21 1.06
CA ASP A 73 -7.11 10.35 2.25
C ASP A 73 -7.03 9.03 3.03
N ALA A 74 -5.86 8.77 3.61
CA ALA A 74 -5.71 7.74 4.62
C ALA A 74 -6.17 8.30 5.97
N GLU A 75 -6.82 7.46 6.78
CA GLU A 75 -7.27 7.84 8.12
C GLU A 75 -6.11 7.85 9.12
N ASP A 76 -5.08 7.04 8.85
CA ASP A 76 -3.85 6.93 9.63
C ASP A 76 -2.69 6.55 8.71
N GLY A 77 -1.47 6.77 9.19
CA GLY A 77 -0.23 6.55 8.44
C GLY A 77 0.17 7.71 7.54
N GLU A 78 1.18 7.48 6.70
CA GLU A 78 1.82 8.51 5.86
C GLU A 78 2.16 7.98 4.46
N ILE A 79 2.14 8.87 3.47
CA ILE A 79 2.53 8.60 2.07
C ILE A 79 3.48 9.71 1.62
N GLU A 80 4.72 9.35 1.22
CA GLU A 80 5.80 10.25 0.76
C GLU A 80 6.31 9.90 -0.64
#